data_AF-A0A350LVH8-F1
#
_entry.id   AF-A0A350LVH8-F1
#
_cell.length_a   1.000
_cell.length_b   1.000
_cell.length_c   1.000
_cell.angle_alpha   90.00
_cell.angle_beta   90.00
_cell.angle_gamma   90.00
#
_symmetry.space_group_name_H-M   'P 1'
#
loop_
_entity.id
_entity.type
_entity.pdbx_description
1 polymer ?
#
loop_
_entity_poly.entity_id
_entity_poly.type
_entity_poly.pdbx_seq_one_letter_code
_entity_poly.pdbx_strand_id
1 'polypeptide(L)'
;RLVLRLNNTLAGRMLIGPLVAQVTFLRADWQAVRAGDRAVRDAWLWHIPAVGLVLLWLWFAPMPVWAYLLAVWLGVAVLKIRTFLEHRAHERASGRTVVIEDRGPLALLFLNNNLHVVHHMHPEVPWYQLPALYAARRDHYLRRNDGYVYRSYAEIFRAHLWRAKDPVPHPLWQGRSHGDA
;
A
#
# COMPACT_ATOMS: atom_id res chain seq x y z
N ARG A 1 -10.77 3.15 17.22
CA ARG A 1 -10.18 1.79 17.43
C ARG A 1 -10.83 0.73 16.53
N LEU A 2 -12.16 0.63 16.47
CA LEU A 2 -12.85 -0.34 15.59
C LEU A 2 -12.49 -0.18 14.11
N VAL A 3 -12.51 1.04 13.57
CA VAL A 3 -12.10 1.37 12.19
C VAL A 3 -10.70 0.85 11.85
N LEU A 4 -9.74 1.01 12.76
CA LEU A 4 -8.37 0.52 12.56
C LEU A 4 -8.27 -1.00 12.60
N ARG A 5 -9.07 -1.67 13.45
CA ARG A 5 -9.15 -3.14 13.48
C ARG A 5 -9.75 -3.69 12.19
N LEU A 6 -10.83 -3.08 11.70
CA LEU A 6 -11.42 -3.44 10.42
C LEU A 6 -10.42 -3.19 9.27
N ASN A 7 -9.71 -2.07 9.28
CA ASN A 7 -8.67 -1.78 8.30
C ASN A 7 -7.47 -2.75 8.35
N ASN A 8 -7.33 -3.54 9.43
CA ASN A 8 -6.31 -4.60 9.52
C ASN A 8 -6.78 -5.94 8.95
N THR A 9 -8.04 -6.10 8.56
CA THR A 9 -8.47 -7.21 7.68
C THR A 9 -8.30 -6.80 6.22
N LEU A 10 -8.16 -7.75 5.30
CA LEU A 10 -8.03 -7.44 3.88
C LEU A 10 -9.34 -6.84 3.33
N ALA A 11 -10.51 -7.39 3.70
CA ALA A 11 -11.79 -6.82 3.28
C ALA A 11 -11.97 -5.39 3.77
N GLY A 12 -11.67 -5.12 5.04
CA GLY A 12 -11.76 -3.76 5.57
C GLY A 12 -10.71 -2.84 4.95
N ARG A 13 -9.48 -3.31 4.71
CA ARG A 13 -8.46 -2.53 4.00
C ARG A 13 -8.90 -2.12 2.59
N MET A 14 -9.60 -3.00 1.86
CA MET A 14 -10.11 -2.70 0.53
C MET A 14 -11.34 -1.78 0.56
N LEU A 15 -12.24 -1.98 1.54
CA LEU A 15 -13.49 -1.23 1.63
C LEU A 15 -13.32 0.14 2.29
N ILE A 16 -12.61 0.26 3.40
CA ILE A 16 -12.49 1.51 4.16
C ILE A 16 -11.07 2.08 4.13
N GLY A 17 -10.06 1.27 3.78
CA GLY A 17 -8.68 1.70 3.77
C GLY A 17 -8.35 2.85 2.80
N PRO A 18 -8.96 2.97 1.60
CA PRO A 18 -8.82 4.16 0.76
C PRO A 18 -9.24 5.44 1.50
N LEU A 19 -10.42 5.42 2.13
CA LEU A 19 -10.94 6.57 2.87
C LEU A 19 -10.09 6.89 4.10
N VAL A 20 -9.69 5.89 4.88
CA VAL A 20 -8.84 6.07 6.06
C VAL A 20 -7.50 6.68 5.66
N ALA A 21 -6.87 6.19 4.59
CA ALA A 21 -5.62 6.73 4.09
C ALA A 21 -5.79 8.19 3.63
N GLN A 22 -6.84 8.48 2.86
CA GLN A 22 -7.11 9.82 2.34
C GLN A 22 -7.36 10.83 3.46
N VAL A 23 -8.19 10.50 4.45
CA VAL A 23 -8.48 11.38 5.59
C VAL A 23 -7.24 11.61 6.44
N THR A 24 -6.45 10.57 6.69
CA THR A 24 -5.22 10.69 7.49
C THR A 24 -4.19 11.58 6.79
N PHE A 25 -4.02 11.40 5.48
CA PHE A 25 -3.14 12.21 4.65
C PHE A 25 -3.57 13.69 4.63
N LEU A 26 -4.83 13.97 4.28
CA LEU A 26 -5.36 15.34 4.22
C LEU A 26 -5.28 16.05 5.57
N ARG A 27 -5.52 15.32 6.68
CA ARG A 27 -5.41 15.89 8.02
C ARG A 27 -3.96 16.25 8.37
N ALA A 28 -2.99 15.40 8.03
CA ALA A 28 -1.58 15.65 8.29
C ALA A 28 -1.10 16.87 7.50
N ASP A 29 -1.43 16.95 6.21
CA ASP A 29 -1.07 18.08 5.34
C ASP A 29 -1.72 19.38 5.82
N TRP A 30 -3.01 19.33 6.18
CA TRP A 30 -3.71 20.48 6.74
C TRP A 30 -3.05 20.99 8.02
N GLN A 31 -2.62 20.09 8.91
CA GLN A 31 -1.91 20.45 10.12
C GLN A 31 -0.54 21.06 9.81
N ALA A 32 0.20 20.54 8.83
CA ALA A 32 1.49 21.08 8.40
C ALA A 32 1.34 22.49 7.82
N VAL A 33 0.34 22.72 6.95
CA VAL A 33 0.02 24.05 6.41
C VAL A 33 -0.34 25.01 7.53
N ARG A 34 -1.17 24.59 8.50
CA ARG A 34 -1.50 25.41 9.68
C ARG A 34 -0.31 25.70 10.58
N ALA A 35 0.68 24.81 10.62
CA ALA A 35 1.94 25.01 11.34
C ALA A 35 2.94 25.89 10.56
N GLY A 36 2.58 26.35 9.35
CA GLY A 36 3.40 27.27 8.55
C GLY A 36 4.34 26.59 7.55
N ASP A 37 4.18 25.28 7.29
CA ASP A 37 4.95 24.58 6.27
C ASP A 37 4.59 25.10 4.87
N ARG A 38 5.49 25.92 4.31
CA ARG A 38 5.32 26.53 2.99
C ARG A 38 5.44 25.51 1.87
N ALA A 39 6.25 24.46 2.03
CA ALA A 39 6.44 23.46 0.98
C ALA A 39 5.15 22.66 0.75
N VAL A 40 4.48 22.23 1.83
CA VAL A 40 3.19 21.53 1.74
C VAL A 40 2.13 22.46 1.15
N ARG A 41 2.06 23.71 1.61
CA ARG A 41 1.12 24.70 1.07
C ARG A 41 1.31 24.91 -0.43
N ASP A 42 2.55 25.16 -0.86
CA ASP A 42 2.87 25.47 -2.25
C ASP A 42 2.60 24.26 -3.15
N ALA A 43 2.85 23.03 -2.66
CA ALA A 43 2.45 21.81 -3.36
C ALA A 43 0.93 21.76 -3.59
N TRP A 44 0.11 22.10 -2.59
CA TRP A 44 -1.34 22.17 -2.73
C TRP A 44 -1.81 23.29 -3.68
N LEU A 45 -1.13 24.44 -3.69
CA LEU A 45 -1.41 25.54 -4.61
C LEU A 45 -1.19 25.15 -6.08
N TRP A 46 -0.24 24.26 -6.36
CA TRP A 46 -0.04 23.70 -7.70
C TRP A 46 -0.97 22.52 -7.99
N HIS A 47 -1.24 21.69 -6.98
CA HIS A 47 -2.02 20.48 -7.14
C HIS A 47 -3.50 20.76 -7.44
N ILE A 48 -4.14 21.70 -6.74
CA ILE A 48 -5.57 21.99 -6.90
C ILE A 48 -5.88 22.45 -8.34
N PRO A 49 -5.15 23.42 -8.93
CA PRO A 49 -5.34 23.79 -10.33
C PRO A 49 -5.11 22.63 -11.31
N ALA A 50 -4.07 21.83 -11.10
CA ALA A 50 -3.78 20.68 -11.96
C ALA A 50 -4.92 19.64 -11.95
N VAL A 51 -5.47 19.34 -10.76
CA VAL A 51 -6.66 18.49 -10.63
C VAL A 51 -7.86 19.13 -11.33
N GLY A 52 -8.05 20.45 -11.20
CA GLY A 52 -9.09 21.20 -11.89
C GLY A 52 -9.04 21.02 -13.41
N LEU A 53 -7.85 21.04 -14.01
CA LEU A 53 -7.66 20.80 -15.46
C LEU A 53 -8.07 19.38 -15.86
N VAL A 54 -7.71 18.37 -15.05
CA VAL A 54 -8.10 16.97 -15.30
C VAL A 54 -9.62 16.81 -15.18
N LEU A 55 -10.26 17.43 -14.18
CA LEU A 55 -11.71 17.38 -14.02
C LEU A 55 -12.44 18.12 -15.15
N LEU A 56 -11.91 19.24 -15.62
CA LEU A 56 -12.44 19.96 -16.79
C LEU A 56 -12.35 19.09 -18.05
N TRP A 57 -11.23 18.39 -18.25
CA TRP A 57 -11.10 17.46 -19.37
C TRP A 57 -12.10 16.29 -19.27
N LEU A 58 -12.25 15.71 -18.07
CA LEU A 58 -13.22 14.64 -17.79
C LEU A 58 -14.68 15.09 -17.98
N TRP A 59 -14.97 16.39 -17.84
CA TRP A 59 -16.31 16.93 -18.10
C TRP A 59 -16.79 16.68 -19.53
N PHE A 60 -15.86 16.58 -20.49
CA PHE A 60 -16.17 16.27 -21.89
C PHE A 60 -16.23 14.76 -22.17
N ALA A 61 -15.81 13.92 -21.23
CA ALA A 61 -15.95 12.48 -21.37
C ALA A 61 -17.41 12.07 -21.13
N PRO A 62 -17.99 11.16 -21.94
CA PRO A 62 -19.34 10.63 -21.72
C PRO A 62 -19.35 9.61 -20.56
N MET A 63 -18.83 10.02 -19.39
CA MET A 63 -18.72 9.19 -18.19
C MET A 63 -19.37 9.92 -17.01
N PRO A 64 -20.39 9.33 -16.36
CA PRO A 64 -20.94 9.90 -15.14
C PRO A 64 -19.89 10.01 -14.04
N VAL A 65 -19.89 11.14 -13.31
CA VAL A 65 -18.92 11.42 -12.24
C VAL A 65 -18.87 10.30 -11.19
N TRP A 66 -20.03 9.74 -10.81
CA TRP A 66 -20.09 8.63 -9.85
C TRP A 66 -19.39 7.36 -10.35
N ALA A 67 -19.45 7.08 -11.65
CA ALA A 67 -18.81 5.92 -12.26
C ALA A 67 -17.29 6.09 -12.27
N TYR A 68 -16.82 7.31 -12.56
CA TYR A 68 -15.41 7.67 -12.43
C TYR A 68 -14.92 7.48 -10.98
N LEU A 69 -15.63 8.01 -10.00
CA LEU A 69 -15.26 7.88 -8.58
C LEU A 69 -15.25 6.41 -8.13
N LEU A 70 -16.20 5.61 -8.60
CA LEU A 70 -16.22 4.16 -8.34
C LEU A 70 -15.00 3.46 -8.96
N ALA A 71 -14.64 3.79 -10.21
CA ALA A 71 -13.46 3.23 -10.86
C ALA A 71 -12.16 3.60 -10.11
N VAL A 72 -12.02 4.87 -9.70
CA VAL A 72 -10.90 5.33 -8.86
C VAL A 72 -10.86 4.54 -7.55
N TRP A 73 -12.01 4.39 -6.88
CA TRP A 73 -12.10 3.65 -5.63
C TRP A 73 -11.67 2.18 -5.78
N LEU A 74 -12.18 1.50 -6.81
CA LEU A 74 -11.82 0.11 -7.12
C LEU A 74 -10.34 -0.02 -7.44
N GLY A 75 -9.77 0.91 -8.23
CA GLY A 75 -8.35 0.95 -8.53
C GLY A 75 -7.49 1.07 -7.27
N VAL A 76 -7.83 2.00 -6.37
CA VAL A 76 -7.13 2.16 -5.09
C VAL A 76 -7.33 0.94 -4.20
N ALA A 77 -8.53 0.35 -4.14
CA ALA A 77 -8.81 -0.84 -3.36
C ALA A 77 -7.99 -2.05 -3.84
N VAL A 78 -7.83 -2.23 -5.14
CA VAL A 78 -6.96 -3.28 -5.72
C VAL A 78 -5.50 -3.03 -5.34
N LEU A 79 -5.00 -1.79 -5.42
CA LEU A 79 -3.64 -1.44 -4.98
C LEU A 79 -3.42 -1.71 -3.48
N LYS A 80 -4.47 -1.64 -2.65
CA LYS A 80 -4.38 -2.00 -1.24
C LYS A 80 -4.10 -3.48 -1.01
N ILE A 81 -4.44 -4.38 -1.94
CA ILE A 81 -4.12 -5.81 -1.82
C ILE A 81 -2.59 -6.00 -1.76
N ARG A 82 -1.84 -5.36 -2.69
CA ARG A 82 -0.38 -5.43 -2.72
C ARG A 82 0.23 -4.89 -1.43
N THR A 83 -0.23 -3.72 -0.99
CA THR A 83 0.34 -3.04 0.19
C THR A 83 -0.12 -3.60 1.53
N PHE A 84 -1.06 -4.56 1.55
CA PHE A 84 -1.62 -5.11 2.79
C PHE A 84 -0.58 -5.88 3.61
N LEU A 85 0.18 -6.75 2.95
CA LEU A 85 1.21 -7.56 3.61
C LEU A 85 2.57 -6.85 3.70
N GLU A 86 2.80 -5.86 2.84
CA GLU A 86 3.94 -4.96 2.94
C GLU A 86 3.97 -4.24 4.30
N HIS A 87 5.16 -3.92 4.79
CA HIS A 87 5.38 -3.24 6.07
C HIS A 87 4.91 -4.03 7.31
N ARG A 88 5.23 -5.33 7.37
CA ARG A 88 5.20 -6.04 8.67
C ARG A 88 6.13 -5.33 9.66
N ALA A 89 5.79 -5.36 10.95
CA ALA A 89 6.67 -4.83 11.99
C ALA A 89 8.00 -5.60 11.96
N HIS A 90 9.05 -4.94 11.46
CA HIS A 90 10.36 -5.55 11.30
C HIS A 90 11.44 -4.46 11.34
N GLU A 91 12.60 -4.76 11.91
CA GLU A 91 13.67 -3.76 12.04
C GLU A 91 14.28 -3.41 10.68
N ARG A 92 14.56 -4.43 9.85
CA ARG A 92 15.16 -4.27 8.52
C ARG A 92 14.08 -4.03 7.46
N ALA A 93 14.27 -3.02 6.60
CA ALA A 93 13.37 -2.72 5.47
C ALA A 93 13.15 -3.91 4.53
N SER A 94 14.17 -4.74 4.29
CA SER A 94 14.03 -5.94 3.44
C SER A 94 13.17 -7.04 4.06
N GLY A 95 13.09 -7.13 5.39
CA GLY A 95 12.20 -8.05 6.10
C GLY A 95 10.79 -7.51 6.29
N ARG A 96 10.51 -6.31 5.77
CA ARG A 96 9.18 -5.70 5.74
C ARG A 96 8.39 -6.04 4.48
N THR A 97 9.08 -6.49 3.44
CA THR A 97 8.49 -6.77 2.12
C THR A 97 8.12 -8.24 2.01
N VAL A 98 6.90 -8.50 1.53
CA VAL A 98 6.44 -9.88 1.33
C VAL A 98 6.85 -10.33 -0.07
N VAL A 99 7.17 -11.61 -0.22
CA VAL A 99 7.26 -12.24 -1.54
C VAL A 99 5.99 -13.05 -1.75
N ILE A 100 5.29 -12.81 -2.85
CA ILE A 100 4.11 -13.61 -3.21
C ILE A 100 4.44 -14.32 -4.52
N GLU A 101 4.53 -15.64 -4.50
CA GLU A 101 4.92 -16.46 -5.66
C GLU A 101 3.77 -16.70 -6.65
N ASP A 102 2.89 -15.72 -6.80
CA ASP A 102 1.74 -15.79 -7.70
C ASP A 102 2.14 -15.49 -9.15
N ARG A 103 1.43 -16.13 -10.07
CA ARG A 103 1.52 -15.90 -11.53
C ARG A 103 0.15 -15.58 -12.15
N GLY A 104 -0.86 -15.35 -11.30
CA GLY A 104 -2.22 -15.03 -11.71
C GLY A 104 -2.44 -13.56 -12.13
N PRO A 105 -3.70 -13.17 -12.36
CA PRO A 105 -4.05 -11.82 -12.85
C PRO A 105 -3.55 -10.69 -11.96
N LEU A 106 -3.51 -10.89 -10.64
CA LEU A 106 -3.00 -9.89 -9.70
C LEU A 106 -1.49 -9.66 -9.86
N ALA A 107 -0.71 -10.70 -10.16
CA ALA A 107 0.72 -10.54 -10.45
C ALA A 107 0.93 -9.64 -11.68
N LEU A 108 0.10 -9.81 -12.72
CA LEU A 108 0.13 -8.95 -13.89
C LEU A 108 -0.31 -7.51 -13.58
N LEU A 109 -1.43 -7.34 -12.87
CA LEU A 109 -1.94 -6.02 -12.48
C LEU A 109 -0.94 -5.24 -11.61
N PHE A 110 -0.13 -5.95 -10.82
CA PHE A 110 0.94 -5.35 -10.04
C PHE A 110 2.29 -5.36 -10.74
N LEU A 111 2.35 -5.70 -12.03
CA LEU A 111 3.58 -5.73 -12.83
C LEU A 111 4.68 -6.53 -12.12
N ASN A 112 4.38 -7.76 -11.71
CA ASN A 112 5.26 -8.66 -10.95
C ASN A 112 5.90 -8.07 -9.67
N ASN A 113 5.37 -6.94 -9.17
CA ASN A 113 5.86 -6.28 -7.97
C ASN A 113 5.45 -7.05 -6.70
N ASN A 114 4.73 -8.17 -6.83
CA ASN A 114 4.68 -9.21 -5.80
C ASN A 114 6.06 -9.79 -5.43
N LEU A 115 7.08 -9.56 -6.27
CA LEU A 115 8.48 -9.86 -6.00
C LEU A 115 9.23 -8.58 -5.55
N HIS A 116 8.62 -7.80 -4.66
CA HIS A 116 9.06 -6.44 -4.33
C HIS A 116 10.52 -6.36 -3.86
N VAL A 117 10.99 -7.36 -3.10
CA VAL A 117 12.41 -7.45 -2.68
C VAL A 117 13.37 -7.56 -3.87
N VAL A 118 12.97 -8.25 -4.94
CA VAL A 118 13.77 -8.41 -6.17
C VAL A 118 13.84 -7.09 -6.91
N HIS A 119 12.71 -6.39 -7.04
CA HIS A 119 12.66 -5.07 -7.65
C HIS A 119 13.54 -4.06 -6.88
N HIS A 120 13.50 -4.06 -5.55
CA HIS A 120 14.38 -3.20 -4.75
C HIS A 120 15.87 -3.49 -4.91
N MET A 121 16.24 -4.75 -5.18
CA MET A 121 17.63 -5.13 -5.44
C MET A 121 18.06 -4.84 -6.88
N HIS A 122 17.11 -4.82 -7.80
CA HIS A 122 17.32 -4.67 -9.24
C HIS A 122 16.32 -3.67 -9.82
N PRO A 123 16.39 -2.37 -9.45
CA PRO A 123 15.39 -1.38 -9.82
C PRO A 123 15.33 -1.12 -11.33
N GLU A 124 16.44 -1.35 -12.03
CA GLU A 124 16.58 -1.18 -13.48
C GLU A 124 16.04 -2.38 -14.28
N VAL A 125 15.76 -3.51 -13.62
CA VAL A 125 15.26 -4.71 -14.31
C VAL A 125 13.77 -4.51 -14.66
N PRO A 126 13.39 -4.71 -15.93
CA PRO A 126 11.99 -4.62 -16.33
C PRO A 126 11.12 -5.62 -15.57
N TRP A 127 9.91 -5.20 -15.23
CA TRP A 127 8.99 -5.96 -14.40
C TRP A 127 8.70 -7.39 -14.91
N TYR A 128 8.68 -7.60 -16.23
CA TYR A 128 8.41 -8.91 -16.83
C TYR A 128 9.58 -9.90 -16.68
N GLN A 129 10.78 -9.43 -16.34
CA GLN A 129 11.96 -10.29 -16.10
C GLN A 129 12.12 -10.68 -14.63
N LEU A 130 11.45 -9.98 -13.70
CA LEU A 130 11.53 -10.24 -12.26
C LEU A 130 11.23 -11.71 -11.89
N PRO A 131 10.22 -12.40 -12.49
CA PRO A 131 9.95 -13.79 -12.16
C PRO A 131 11.10 -14.74 -12.50
N ALA A 132 11.75 -14.53 -13.66
CA ALA A 132 12.88 -15.35 -14.08
C ALA A 132 14.10 -15.11 -13.17
N LEU A 133 14.36 -13.85 -12.84
CA LEU A 133 15.44 -13.47 -11.94
C LEU A 133 15.24 -14.02 -10.53
N TYR A 134 14.01 -13.98 -10.03
CA TYR A 134 13.64 -14.60 -8.76
C TYR A 134 13.85 -16.10 -8.78
N ALA A 135 13.35 -16.80 -9.81
CA ALA A 135 13.49 -18.25 -9.94
C ALA A 135 14.97 -18.71 -9.95
N ALA A 136 15.85 -17.94 -10.60
CA ALA A 136 17.28 -18.26 -10.68
C ALA A 136 18.01 -18.16 -9.33
N ARG A 137 17.51 -17.34 -8.39
CA ARG A 137 18.19 -17.06 -7.11
C ARG A 137 17.22 -17.02 -5.93
N ARG A 138 16.20 -17.89 -5.93
CA ARG A 138 15.09 -17.88 -4.97
C ARG A 138 15.56 -17.81 -3.52
N ASP A 139 16.44 -18.71 -3.13
CA ASP A 139 16.90 -18.80 -1.73
C ASP A 139 17.71 -17.57 -1.30
N HIS A 140 18.39 -16.90 -2.23
CA HIS A 140 19.09 -15.65 -1.95
C HIS A 140 18.12 -14.54 -1.54
N TYR A 141 17.01 -14.40 -2.27
CA TYR A 141 15.99 -13.40 -1.97
C TYR A 141 15.23 -13.72 -0.68
N LEU A 142 14.89 -15.01 -0.46
CA LEU A 142 14.17 -15.43 0.74
C LEU A 142 14.99 -15.28 2.03
N ARG A 143 16.31 -15.47 1.97
CA ARG A 143 17.17 -15.15 3.13
C ARG A 143 17.13 -13.66 3.48
N ARG A 144 16.90 -12.78 2.50
CA ARG A 144 16.94 -11.32 2.69
C ARG A 144 15.65 -10.75 3.27
N ASN A 145 14.52 -11.42 3.05
CA ASN A 145 13.22 -11.06 3.61
C ASN A 145 12.79 -11.96 4.78
N ASP A 146 13.71 -12.75 5.33
CA ASP A 146 13.48 -13.62 6.49
C ASP A 146 12.37 -14.66 6.23
N GLY A 147 12.34 -15.19 5.00
CA GLY A 147 11.38 -16.21 4.58
C GLY A 147 9.93 -15.74 4.51
N TYR A 148 9.67 -14.42 4.47
CA TYR A 148 8.31 -13.89 4.44
C TYR A 148 7.66 -14.09 3.06
N VAL A 149 7.09 -15.28 2.85
CA VAL A 149 6.58 -15.74 1.55
C VAL A 149 5.14 -16.26 1.64
N TYR A 150 4.36 -16.00 0.60
CA TYR A 150 3.06 -16.62 0.33
C TYR A 150 3.07 -17.24 -1.07
N ARG A 151 2.33 -18.33 -1.27
CA ARG A 151 2.27 -19.05 -2.56
C ARG A 151 1.43 -18.31 -3.59
N SER A 152 0.40 -17.60 -3.16
CA SER A 152 -0.49 -16.86 -4.07
C SER A 152 -1.29 -15.78 -3.35
N TYR A 153 -1.90 -14.87 -4.10
CA TYR A 153 -2.87 -13.95 -3.51
C TYR A 153 -4.09 -14.69 -2.95
N ALA A 154 -4.51 -15.82 -3.53
CA ALA A 154 -5.61 -16.62 -3.00
C ALA A 154 -5.35 -17.11 -1.57
N GLU A 155 -4.10 -17.46 -1.23
CA GLU A 155 -3.70 -17.79 0.14
C GLU A 155 -3.90 -16.61 1.09
N ILE A 156 -3.53 -15.40 0.65
CA ILE A 156 -3.70 -14.16 1.43
C ILE A 156 -5.18 -13.87 1.68
N PHE A 157 -6.02 -13.99 0.65
CA PHE A 157 -7.47 -13.84 0.81
C PHE A 157 -8.00 -14.86 1.82
N ARG A 158 -7.62 -16.13 1.71
CA ARG A 158 -8.06 -17.16 2.65
C ARG A 158 -7.64 -16.88 4.09
N ALA A 159 -6.42 -16.39 4.30
CA ALA A 159 -5.87 -16.14 5.62
C ALA A 159 -6.40 -14.85 6.26
N HIS A 160 -6.62 -13.78 5.47
CA HIS A 160 -6.78 -12.41 5.98
C HIS A 160 -8.05 -11.68 5.53
N LEU A 161 -8.93 -12.29 4.72
CA LEU A 161 -10.15 -11.61 4.24
C LEU A 161 -10.96 -11.01 5.39
N TRP A 162 -11.19 -11.81 6.43
CA TRP A 162 -11.95 -11.42 7.63
C TRP A 162 -11.12 -11.39 8.92
N ARG A 163 -9.86 -11.84 8.85
CA ARG A 163 -8.97 -11.90 10.00
C ARG A 163 -7.97 -10.75 9.94
N ALA A 164 -7.73 -10.10 11.07
CA ALA A 164 -6.74 -9.05 11.15
C ALA A 164 -5.33 -9.63 10.99
N LYS A 165 -4.52 -9.02 10.11
CA LYS A 165 -3.12 -9.39 9.88
C LYS A 165 -2.27 -9.22 11.14
N ASP A 166 -2.30 -8.01 11.71
CA ASP A 166 -1.51 -7.60 12.86
C ASP A 166 -2.39 -6.91 13.92
N PRO A 167 -2.01 -6.96 15.21
CA PRO A 167 -2.63 -6.10 16.22
C PRO A 167 -2.44 -4.62 15.85
N VAL A 168 -3.42 -3.78 16.22
CA VAL A 168 -3.40 -2.34 15.87
C VAL A 168 -2.24 -1.59 16.52
N PRO A 169 -1.88 -1.81 17.80
CA PRO A 169 -0.63 -1.30 18.35
C PRO A 169 0.55 -1.97 17.64
N HIS A 170 1.49 -1.17 17.15
CA HIS A 170 2.70 -1.72 16.55
C HIS A 170 3.49 -2.47 17.64
N PRO A 171 3.86 -3.75 17.44
CA PRO A 171 4.43 -4.58 18.51
C PRO A 171 5.79 -4.11 19.01
N LEU A 172 6.54 -3.35 18.19
CA LEU A 172 7.80 -2.70 18.61
C LEU A 172 7.60 -1.27 19.14
N TRP A 173 6.35 -0.80 19.25
CA TRP A 173 6.08 0.50 19.85
C TRP A 173 6.25 0.39 21.36
N GLN A 174 7.45 0.70 21.84
CA GLN A 174 7.65 1.05 23.24
C GLN A 174 6.87 2.35 23.47
N GLY A 175 5.69 2.23 24.09
CA GLY A 175 4.99 3.42 24.57
C GLY A 175 5.96 4.22 25.43
N ARG A 176 5.97 5.55 25.30
CA ARG A 176 6.65 6.40 26.27
C ARG A 176 6.23 5.93 27.66
N SER A 177 7.17 5.32 28.40
CA SER A 177 7.08 5.19 29.84
C SER A 177 7.12 6.61 30.39
N HIS A 178 5.96 7.24 30.52
CA HIS A 178 5.78 8.22 31.59
C HIS A 178 5.71 7.42 32.88
N GLY A 179 6.74 7.61 33.71
CA GLY A 179 6.92 6.96 35.00
C GLY A 179 8.26 7.35 35.60
N ASP A 180 8.27 8.56 36.18
CA ASP A 180 8.94 8.96 37.42
C ASP A 180 10.37 8.47 37.72
N ALA A 181 11.32 9.40 37.61
CA ALA A 181 12.33 9.73 38.63
C ALA A 181 12.89 11.14 38.36
#